data_AF-A0A522Q5A5-F1
#
_entry.id   AF-A0A522Q5A5-F1
#
_cell.length_a   1.000
_cell.length_b   1.000
_cell.length_c   1.000
_cell.angle_alpha   90.00
_cell.angle_beta   90.00
_cell.angle_gamma   90.00
#
_symmetry.space_group_name_H-M   'P 1'
#
loop_
_entity.id
_entity.type
_entity.pdbx_description
1 polymer ?
#
loop_
_entity_poly.entity_id
_entity_poly.type
_entity_poly.pdbx_seq_one_letter_code
_entity_poly.pdbx_strand_id
1 'polypeptide(L)'
;MILRGSVFALSLAGLADSLYFTFAYYGRVRKSRWVPQVLCAREGSSCVTVVRTPYGSVFGIPNSLLGIIYYGLLLLWAVAWHSVAFIFRIGVASYSIAFTDALIAAGAVTVGLGFYLIFSLRRILHIDCPFCYAAHAINLALLALMALAR
;
A
#
# COMPACT_ATOMS: atom_id res chain seq x y z
N MET A 1 1.95 -19.70 -12.34
CA MET A 1 0.75 -19.80 -11.47
C MET A 1 1.06 -19.53 -10.01
N ILE A 2 2.10 -20.15 -9.42
CA ILE A 2 2.52 -19.94 -8.02
C ILE A 2 2.79 -18.46 -7.72
N LEU A 3 3.55 -17.76 -8.58
CA LEU A 3 3.87 -16.35 -8.37
C LEU A 3 2.63 -15.43 -8.34
N ARG A 4 1.67 -15.65 -9.26
CA ARG A 4 0.40 -14.92 -9.29
C ARG A 4 -0.46 -15.21 -8.06
N GLY A 5 -0.47 -16.45 -7.58
CA GLY A 5 -1.15 -16.82 -6.33
C GLY A 5 -0.55 -16.11 -5.11
N SER A 6 0.77 -16.02 -5.03
CA SER A 6 1.46 -15.26 -3.96
C SER A 6 1.15 -13.76 -4.03
N VAL A 7 1.18 -13.17 -5.22
CA VAL A 7 0.79 -11.75 -5.43
C VAL A 7 -0.66 -11.52 -5.01
N PHE A 8 -1.57 -12.43 -5.36
CA PHE A 8 -2.98 -12.35 -4.96
C PHE A 8 -3.13 -12.38 -3.43
N ALA A 9 -2.50 -13.35 -2.74
CA ALA A 9 -2.58 -13.48 -1.30
C ALA A 9 -2.00 -12.26 -0.56
N LEU A 10 -0.83 -11.78 -0.99
CA LEU A 10 -0.19 -10.58 -0.42
C LEU A 10 -0.99 -9.30 -0.69
N SER A 11 -1.57 -9.17 -1.89
CA SER A 11 -2.43 -8.02 -2.22
C SER A 11 -3.70 -8.02 -1.39
N LEU A 12 -4.28 -9.20 -1.13
CA LEU A 12 -5.45 -9.32 -0.26
C LEU A 12 -5.14 -8.94 1.19
N ALA A 13 -3.98 -9.39 1.71
CA ALA A 13 -3.50 -9.01 3.04
C ALA A 13 -3.27 -7.49 3.14
N GLY A 14 -2.54 -6.90 2.17
CA GLY A 14 -2.32 -5.45 2.11
C GLY A 14 -3.61 -4.64 1.95
N LEU A 15 -4.59 -5.16 1.21
CA LEU A 15 -5.90 -4.53 1.06
C LEU A 15 -6.68 -4.56 2.40
N ALA A 16 -6.63 -5.67 3.14
CA ALA A 16 -7.23 -5.74 4.47
C ALA A 16 -6.59 -4.75 5.45
N ASP A 17 -5.26 -4.65 5.46
CA ASP A 17 -4.52 -3.69 6.28
C ASP A 17 -4.86 -2.24 5.92
N SER A 18 -4.88 -1.92 4.63
CA SER A 18 -5.20 -0.56 4.15
C SER A 18 -6.64 -0.15 4.44
N LEU A 19 -7.60 -1.07 4.32
CA LEU A 19 -8.98 -0.84 4.77
C LEU A 19 -9.04 -0.59 6.28
N TYR A 20 -8.36 -1.42 7.07
CA TYR A 20 -8.31 -1.28 8.52
C TYR A 20 -7.79 0.11 8.95
N PHE A 21 -6.68 0.55 8.36
CA PHE A 21 -6.13 1.89 8.61
C PHE A 21 -7.02 3.02 8.12
N THR A 22 -7.71 2.85 6.98
CA THR A 22 -8.68 3.82 6.48
C THR A 22 -9.85 3.98 7.45
N PHE A 23 -10.39 2.87 7.97
CA PHE A 23 -11.45 2.91 8.98
C PHE A 23 -11.00 3.55 10.29
N ALA A 24 -9.75 3.28 10.72
CA ALA A 24 -9.15 3.92 11.88
C ALA A 24 -8.97 5.44 11.69
N TYR A 25 -8.53 5.87 10.50
CA TYR A 25 -8.34 7.29 10.16
C TYR A 25 -9.64 8.08 10.16
N TYR A 26 -10.71 7.57 9.53
CA TYR A 26 -12.02 8.23 9.47
C TYR A 26 -12.78 8.23 10.82
N GLY A 27 -12.18 7.73 11.91
CA GLY A 27 -12.78 7.78 13.24
C GLY A 27 -14.01 6.90 13.39
N ARG A 28 -14.23 5.91 12.50
CA ARG A 28 -15.32 4.93 12.65
C ARG A 28 -15.05 3.90 13.75
N VAL A 29 -13.80 3.82 14.23
CA VAL A 29 -13.37 2.96 15.34
C VAL A 29 -13.48 3.67 16.71
N ARG A 30 -13.93 4.93 16.75
CA ARG A 30 -13.93 5.87 17.91
C ARG A 30 -14.76 5.43 19.13
N LYS A 31 -15.37 4.25 19.14
CA LYS A 31 -16.13 3.71 20.29
C LYS A 31 -15.96 2.21 20.54
N SER A 32 -15.12 1.50 19.79
CA SER A 32 -15.04 0.05 19.95
C SER A 32 -13.96 -0.34 20.96
N ARG A 33 -14.39 -0.55 22.21
CA ARG A 33 -13.59 -1.14 23.31
C ARG A 33 -13.08 -2.57 23.01
N TRP A 34 -13.42 -3.09 21.82
CA TRP A 34 -13.19 -4.44 21.32
C TRP A 34 -11.88 -4.63 20.55
N VAL A 35 -11.12 -3.57 20.23
CA VAL A 35 -9.87 -3.73 19.48
C VAL A 35 -8.72 -4.03 20.44
N PRO A 36 -8.12 -5.24 20.38
CA PRO A 36 -7.05 -5.64 21.31
C PRO A 36 -5.81 -4.76 21.13
N GLN A 37 -5.06 -4.54 22.23
CA GLN A 37 -3.85 -3.71 22.24
C GLN A 37 -2.77 -4.16 21.23
N VAL A 38 -2.80 -5.44 20.86
CA VAL A 38 -1.94 -6.06 19.84
C VAL A 38 -2.16 -5.46 18.46
N LEU A 39 -3.35 -4.90 18.18
CA LEU A 39 -3.75 -4.35 16.88
C LEU A 39 -3.50 -2.83 16.74
N CYS A 40 -2.72 -2.22 17.66
CA CYS A 40 -2.26 -0.81 17.65
C CYS A 40 -3.30 0.27 17.25
N ALA A 41 -4.61 0.00 17.37
CA ALA A 41 -5.68 0.94 17.05
C ALA A 41 -6.41 1.46 18.29
N ARG A 42 -5.76 1.38 19.46
CA ARG A 42 -6.27 1.97 20.70
C ARG A 42 -5.92 3.46 20.74
N GLU A 43 -6.82 4.30 21.24
CA GLU A 43 -6.51 5.72 21.49
C GLU A 43 -5.28 5.85 22.41
N GLY A 44 -4.34 6.71 22.04
CA GLY A 44 -3.05 6.87 22.72
C GLY A 44 -1.95 5.89 22.25
N SER A 45 -2.24 5.00 21.31
CA SER A 45 -1.20 4.14 20.72
C SER A 45 -0.49 4.81 19.54
N SER A 46 0.81 4.53 19.47
CA SER A 46 1.76 4.90 18.43
C SER A 46 1.20 4.95 17.00
N CYS A 47 0.49 3.92 16.55
CA CYS A 47 0.03 3.84 15.16
C CYS A 47 -1.13 4.80 14.83
N VAL A 48 -2.08 5.04 15.75
CA VAL A 48 -3.20 5.98 15.49
C VAL A 48 -2.69 7.42 15.41
N THR A 49 -1.70 7.77 16.21
CA THR A 49 -1.03 9.08 16.17
C THR A 49 -0.30 9.28 14.84
N VAL A 50 0.38 8.26 14.34
CA VAL A 50 1.11 8.29 13.05
C VAL A 50 0.18 8.60 11.88
N VAL A 51 -0.95 7.90 11.77
CA VAL A 51 -1.87 8.06 10.63
C VAL A 51 -2.56 9.43 10.64
N ARG A 52 -2.60 10.11 11.79
CA ARG A 52 -3.13 11.48 11.93
C ARG A 52 -2.09 12.57 11.72
N THR A 53 -0.82 12.23 11.56
CA THR A 53 0.21 13.22 11.23
C THR A 53 0.11 13.62 9.76
N PRO A 54 0.64 14.79 9.36
CA PRO A 54 0.73 15.18 7.96
C PRO A 54 1.49 14.16 7.10
N TYR A 55 2.33 13.29 7.68
CA TYR A 55 3.01 12.20 6.97
C TYR A 55 2.07 11.01 6.66
N GLY A 56 0.94 10.88 7.36
CA GLY A 56 -0.08 9.87 7.11
C GLY A 56 -0.93 10.14 5.85
N SER A 57 -0.78 11.31 5.25
CA SER A 57 -1.50 11.73 4.05
C SER A 57 -0.58 12.40 3.03
N VAL A 58 -0.63 11.97 1.77
CA VAL A 58 0.05 12.63 0.66
C VAL A 58 -0.97 13.49 -0.09
N PHE A 59 -0.70 14.80 -0.20
CA PHE A 59 -1.64 15.79 -0.77
C PHE A 59 -3.05 15.77 -0.13
N GLY A 60 -3.14 15.49 1.18
CA GLY A 60 -4.41 15.39 1.90
C GLY A 60 -5.17 14.07 1.69
N ILE A 61 -4.66 13.17 0.85
CA ILE A 61 -5.19 11.83 0.65
C ILE A 61 -4.46 10.88 1.60
N PRO A 62 -5.17 10.12 2.46
CA PRO A 62 -4.52 9.18 3.36
C PRO A 62 -3.78 8.09 2.57
N ASN A 63 -2.55 7.77 3.00
CA ASN A 63 -1.69 6.78 2.31
C ASN A 63 -2.36 5.40 2.21
N SER A 64 -3.21 5.07 3.18
CA SER A 64 -4.02 3.85 3.18
C SER A 64 -5.01 3.81 2.01
N LEU A 65 -5.58 4.95 1.60
CA LEU A 65 -6.48 4.99 0.44
C LEU A 65 -5.73 4.78 -0.87
N LEU A 66 -4.52 5.34 -1.00
CA LEU A 66 -3.62 5.06 -2.13
C LEU A 66 -3.26 3.56 -2.18
N GLY A 67 -3.02 2.96 -1.02
CA GLY A 67 -2.83 1.51 -0.89
C GLY A 67 -4.02 0.69 -1.40
N ILE A 68 -5.26 1.05 -1.04
CA ILE A 68 -6.47 0.35 -1.53
C ILE A 68 -6.51 0.34 -3.06
N ILE A 69 -6.23 1.48 -3.70
CA ILE A 69 -6.21 1.59 -5.16
C ILE A 69 -5.11 0.67 -5.73
N TYR A 70 -3.90 0.73 -5.18
CA TYR A 70 -2.77 -0.07 -5.64
C TYR A 70 -3.00 -1.58 -5.50
N TYR A 71 -3.43 -2.05 -4.34
CA TYR A 71 -3.72 -3.47 -4.10
C TYR A 71 -4.91 -3.95 -4.93
N GLY A 72 -5.92 -3.09 -5.15
CA GLY A 72 -7.05 -3.40 -6.05
C GLY A 72 -6.59 -3.63 -7.48
N LEU A 73 -5.69 -2.79 -7.99
CA LEU A 73 -5.11 -2.95 -9.33
C LEU A 73 -4.23 -4.21 -9.43
N LEU A 74 -3.48 -4.55 -8.38
CA LEU A 74 -2.70 -5.80 -8.33
C LEU A 74 -3.58 -7.05 -8.31
N LEU A 75 -4.70 -7.03 -7.58
CA LEU A 75 -5.68 -8.11 -7.59
C LEU A 75 -6.29 -8.29 -8.98
N LEU A 76 -6.66 -7.18 -9.63
CA LEU A 76 -7.15 -7.21 -11.01
C LEU A 76 -6.10 -7.79 -11.95
N TRP A 77 -4.83 -7.41 -11.82
CA TRP A 77 -3.74 -7.99 -12.63
C TRP A 77 -3.54 -9.50 -12.37
N ALA A 78 -3.68 -9.93 -11.11
CA ALA A 78 -3.51 -11.33 -10.74
C ALA A 78 -4.64 -12.23 -11.29
N VAL A 79 -5.87 -11.68 -11.39
CA VAL A 79 -7.05 -12.39 -11.90
C VAL A 79 -7.21 -12.23 -13.43
N ALA A 80 -6.83 -11.08 -13.98
CA ALA A 80 -6.89 -10.82 -15.41
C ALA A 80 -5.84 -11.67 -16.15
N TRP A 81 -6.32 -12.67 -16.88
CA TRP A 81 -5.46 -13.54 -17.68
C TRP A 81 -4.91 -12.84 -18.93
N HIS A 82 -5.56 -11.76 -19.38
CA HIS A 82 -5.17 -11.00 -20.56
C HIS A 82 -4.18 -9.88 -20.23
N SER A 83 -3.09 -9.83 -20.99
CA SER A 83 -2.14 -8.73 -20.98
C SER A 83 -2.80 -7.47 -21.55
N VAL A 84 -3.28 -6.59 -20.68
CA VAL A 84 -3.80 -5.29 -21.08
C VAL A 84 -2.60 -4.38 -21.36
N ALA A 85 -2.41 -3.94 -22.60
CA ALA A 85 -1.42 -2.94 -22.96
C ALA A 85 -2.13 -1.60 -23.15
N PHE A 86 -1.71 -0.59 -22.41
CA PHE A 86 -2.20 0.77 -22.65
C PHE A 86 -1.35 1.42 -23.73
N ILE A 87 -2.01 1.77 -24.84
CA ILE A 87 -1.38 2.50 -25.94
C ILE A 87 -1.69 3.97 -25.73
N PHE A 88 -0.67 4.74 -25.38
CA PHE A 88 -0.76 6.20 -25.32
C PHE A 88 -0.15 6.80 -26.59
N ARG A 89 -0.86 7.75 -27.20
CA ARG A 89 -0.36 8.55 -28.32
C ARG A 89 -0.03 9.95 -27.82
N ILE A 90 1.24 10.35 -27.97
CA ILE A 90 1.70 11.71 -27.68
C ILE A 90 2.31 12.25 -28.98
N GLY A 91 1.57 13.11 -29.68
CA GLY A 91 1.94 13.59 -31.01
C GLY A 91 1.98 12.46 -32.05
N VAL A 92 3.09 12.33 -32.78
CA VAL A 92 3.31 11.28 -33.80
C VAL A 92 3.90 9.99 -33.24
N ALA A 93 4.35 9.99 -31.98
CA ALA A 93 4.93 8.82 -31.34
C ALA A 93 3.86 8.02 -30.60
N SER A 94 3.85 6.69 -30.82
CA SER A 94 3.00 5.75 -30.08
C SER A 94 3.86 5.07 -29.00
N TYR A 95 3.48 5.24 -27.74
CA TYR A 95 4.11 4.57 -26.61
C TYR A 95 3.16 3.49 -26.09
N SER A 96 3.64 2.24 -26.08
CA SER A 96 2.94 1.13 -25.44
C SER A 96 3.57 0.88 -24.07
N ILE A 97 2.82 1.12 -23.00
CA ILE A 97 3.24 0.73 -21.66
C ILE A 97 2.46 -0.53 -21.29
N ALA A 98 3.20 -1.60 -21.01
CA ALA A 98 2.60 -2.80 -20.45
C ALA A 98 2.03 -2.46 -19.07
N PHE A 99 0.80 -2.86 -18.79
CA PHE A 99 0.17 -2.60 -17.49
C PHE A 99 1.01 -3.14 -16.31
N THR A 100 1.74 -4.25 -16.52
CA THR A 100 2.72 -4.78 -15.57
C THR A 100 3.86 -3.80 -15.25
N ASP A 101 4.42 -3.12 -16.26
CA ASP A 101 5.52 -2.16 -16.07
C ASP A 101 5.03 -0.93 -15.28
N ALA A 102 3.79 -0.48 -15.53
CA ALA A 102 3.17 0.59 -14.76
C ALA A 102 2.97 0.19 -13.29
N LEU A 103 2.55 -1.04 -13.01
CA LEU A 103 2.39 -1.55 -11.65
C LEU A 103 3.72 -1.72 -10.91
N ILE A 104 4.78 -2.14 -11.61
CA ILE A 104 6.14 -2.22 -11.06
C ILE A 104 6.63 -0.81 -10.71
N ALA A 105 6.46 0.17 -11.62
CA ALA A 105 6.83 1.55 -11.36
C ALA A 105 6.07 2.13 -10.16
N ALA A 106 4.75 1.90 -10.08
CA ALA A 106 3.94 2.31 -8.93
C ALA A 106 4.38 1.62 -7.63
N GLY A 107 4.74 0.34 -7.69
CA GLY A 107 5.31 -0.41 -6.56
C GLY A 107 6.64 0.16 -6.09
N ALA A 108 7.53 0.51 -7.01
CA ALA A 108 8.83 1.11 -6.70
C ALA A 108 8.66 2.47 -6.01
N VAL A 109 7.75 3.31 -6.51
CA VAL A 109 7.39 4.59 -5.87
C VAL A 109 6.82 4.37 -4.47
N THR A 110 5.94 3.38 -4.30
CA THR A 110 5.32 3.04 -3.01
C THR A 110 6.35 2.56 -1.99
N VAL A 111 7.30 1.72 -2.41
CA VAL A 111 8.42 1.27 -1.56
C VAL A 111 9.33 2.44 -1.20
N GLY A 112 9.69 3.30 -2.15
CA GLY A 112 10.51 4.49 -1.90
C GLY A 112 9.86 5.44 -0.90
N LEU A 113 8.57 5.73 -1.08
CA LEU A 113 7.76 6.48 -0.10
C LEU A 113 7.71 5.76 1.25
N GLY A 114 7.60 4.44 1.26
CA GLY A 114 7.61 3.65 2.48
C GLY A 114 8.90 3.78 3.30
N PHE A 115 10.06 3.73 2.64
CA PHE A 115 11.34 3.99 3.30
C PHE A 115 11.41 5.40 3.90
N TYR A 116 10.93 6.41 3.17
CA TYR A 116 10.86 7.78 3.68
C TYR A 116 9.95 7.89 4.91
N LEU A 117 8.80 7.23 4.90
CA LEU A 117 7.87 7.21 6.03
C LEU A 117 8.47 6.49 7.25
N ILE A 118 9.13 5.35 7.05
CA ILE A 118 9.88 4.65 8.11
C ILE A 118 10.97 5.55 8.72
N PHE A 119 11.70 6.26 7.87
CA PHE A 119 12.72 7.19 8.33
C PHE A 119 12.10 8.33 9.16
N SER A 120 11.02 8.93 8.68
CA SER A 120 10.27 9.97 9.41
C SER A 120 9.74 9.46 10.75
N LEU A 121 9.19 8.24 10.79
CA LEU A 121 8.72 7.57 12.00
C LEU A 121 9.81 7.43 13.07
N ARG A 122 10.99 6.93 12.65
CA ARG A 122 12.10 6.64 13.55
C ARG A 122 12.84 7.90 14.01
N ARG A 123 13.06 8.85 13.11
CA ARG A 123 13.95 10.00 13.34
C ARG A 123 13.21 11.27 13.74
N ILE A 124 11.98 11.46 13.28
CA ILE A 124 11.19 12.67 13.57
C ILE A 124 10.21 12.35 14.70
N LEU A 125 9.36 11.36 14.49
CA LEU A 125 8.28 11.04 15.42
C LEU A 125 8.70 10.22 16.65
N HIS A 126 9.81 9.47 16.57
CA HIS A 126 10.28 8.52 17.60
C HIS A 126 9.20 7.52 18.03
N ILE A 127 8.42 7.04 17.05
CA ILE A 127 7.29 6.14 17.27
C ILE A 127 7.50 4.87 16.44
N ASP A 128 7.50 3.70 17.08
CA ASP A 128 7.53 2.41 16.40
C ASP A 128 6.10 1.90 16.16
N CYS A 129 5.76 1.65 14.89
CA CYS A 129 4.49 1.05 14.49
C CYS A 129 4.73 -0.27 13.73
N PRO A 130 4.53 -1.44 14.38
CA PRO A 130 4.81 -2.74 13.75
C PRO A 130 3.95 -3.00 12.51
N PHE A 131 2.71 -2.50 12.48
CA PHE A 131 1.84 -2.63 11.30
C PHE A 131 2.29 -1.78 10.12
N CYS A 132 2.86 -0.59 10.34
CA CYS A 132 3.44 0.18 9.24
C CYS A 132 4.64 -0.56 8.65
N TYR A 133 5.50 -1.16 9.49
CA TYR A 133 6.59 -2.01 9.00
C TYR A 133 6.09 -3.23 8.23
N ALA A 134 5.03 -3.89 8.72
CA ALA A 134 4.41 -5.01 8.01
C ALA A 134 3.88 -4.59 6.64
N ALA A 135 3.14 -3.48 6.56
CA ALA A 135 2.62 -2.94 5.30
C ALA A 135 3.76 -2.59 4.31
N HIS A 136 4.84 -1.98 4.79
CA HIS A 136 6.01 -1.68 3.94
C HIS A 136 6.75 -2.94 3.51
N ALA A 137 6.84 -3.97 4.36
CA ALA A 137 7.40 -5.26 4.00
C ALA A 137 6.56 -5.98 2.94
N ILE A 138 5.22 -5.94 3.04
CA ILE A 138 4.30 -6.47 2.03
C ILE A 138 4.51 -5.76 0.69
N ASN A 139 4.61 -4.41 0.69
CA ASN A 139 4.87 -3.64 -0.52
C ASN A 139 6.21 -3.99 -1.17
N LEU A 140 7.27 -4.17 -0.37
CA LEU A 140 8.58 -4.60 -0.88
C LEU A 140 8.52 -6.01 -1.48
N ALA A 141 7.84 -6.95 -0.81
CA ALA A 141 7.65 -8.31 -1.30
C ALA A 141 6.84 -8.33 -2.61
N LEU A 142 5.77 -7.53 -2.71
CA LEU A 142 4.98 -7.39 -3.93
C LEU A 142 5.81 -6.82 -5.09
N LEU A 143 6.63 -5.81 -4.83
CA LEU A 143 7.53 -5.26 -5.86
C LEU A 143 8.52 -6.32 -6.35
N ALA A 144 9.15 -7.06 -5.44
CA ALA A 144 10.09 -8.13 -5.79
C ALA A 144 9.40 -9.23 -6.60
N LEU A 145 8.20 -9.66 -6.18
CA LEU A 145 7.42 -10.66 -6.91
C LEU A 145 7.00 -10.16 -8.30
N MET A 146 6.56 -8.91 -8.43
CA MET A 146 6.17 -8.33 -9.72
C MET A 146 7.39 -8.18 -10.65
N ALA A 147 8.55 -7.82 -10.11
CA ALA A 147 9.80 -7.76 -10.86
C ALA A 147 10.27 -9.15 -11.33
N LEU A 148 10.07 -10.20 -10.51
CA LEU A 148 10.35 -11.60 -10.88
C LEU A 148 9.29 -12.20 -11.82
N ALA A 149 8.08 -11.64 -11.83
CA ALA A 149 6.98 -12.08 -12.70
C ALA A 149 7.08 -11.55 -14.14
N ARG A 150 7.90 -10.51 -14.33
CA ARG A 150 8.15 -9.84 -15.62
C ARG A 150 8.97 -10.75 -16.54
#